data_AF-A0A7J7ENK0-F1
#
_entry.id   AF-A0A7J7ENK0-F1
#
_cell.length_a   1.000
_cell.length_b   1.000
_cell.length_c   1.000
_cell.angle_alpha   90.00
_cell.angle_beta   90.00
_cell.angle_gamma   90.00
#
_symmetry.space_group_name_H-M   'P 1'
#
loop_
_entity.id
_entity.type
_entity.pdbx_description
1 polymer ?
#
loop_
_entity_poly.entity_id
_entity_poly.type
_entity_poly.pdbx_seq_one_letter_code
_entity_poly.pdbx_strand_id
1 'polypeptide(L)'
;MRAACARAVRGAGGNERLDSARLRNAALKSLAERRESAHFGGMREAGQRASAQCGGMRNQAACVCAVRYACVLAIEMASKRALVILAKGAEEMETVIPVDVMRRAGGPYDVVVLPGGNLGAQNLSESAAVKEILKEQENRKGLIAAICAGPTALLAHEIGFGSKVTTHPLAKDKMMNGSHYSYSENRVEKDGLILTSRGPGTSFEFALAIVEALNGKEVADQVKAPLVLKD
;
A
#
# COMPACT_ATOMS: atom_id res chain seq x y z
N MET A 1 -18.07 -21.02 7.27
CA MET A 1 -17.18 -21.44 6.16
C MET A 1 -17.42 -22.87 5.65
N ARG A 2 -17.87 -23.84 6.47
CA ARG A 2 -18.09 -25.24 6.01
C ARG A 2 -19.47 -25.56 5.38
N ALA A 3 -20.49 -24.71 5.53
CA ALA A 3 -21.83 -24.99 4.98
C ALA A 3 -22.05 -24.51 3.53
N ALA A 4 -21.26 -23.55 3.04
CA ALA A 4 -21.45 -22.96 1.70
C ALA A 4 -20.82 -23.80 0.57
N CYS A 5 -19.82 -24.63 0.87
CA CYS A 5 -19.13 -25.46 -0.13
C CYS A 5 -19.98 -26.69 -0.57
N ALA A 6 -20.91 -27.14 0.28
CA ALA A 6 -21.66 -28.38 0.06
C ALA A 6 -22.85 -28.25 -0.94
N ARG A 7 -23.23 -27.03 -1.34
CA ARG A 7 -24.34 -26.81 -2.29
C ARG A 7 -23.91 -26.71 -3.76
N ALA A 8 -22.63 -26.57 -4.05
CA ALA A 8 -22.14 -26.46 -5.44
C ALA A 8 -21.91 -27.81 -6.14
N VAL A 9 -21.95 -28.94 -5.41
CA VAL A 9 -21.54 -30.26 -5.94
C VAL A 9 -22.74 -31.15 -6.35
N ARG A 10 -23.99 -30.68 -6.24
CA ARG A 10 -25.19 -31.50 -6.54
C ARG A 10 -25.96 -31.12 -7.82
N GLY A 11 -25.34 -30.42 -8.76
CA GLY A 11 -26.03 -29.96 -9.98
C GLY A 11 -25.37 -30.25 -11.33
N ALA A 12 -24.13 -30.75 -11.37
CA ALA A 12 -23.39 -30.89 -12.63
C ALA A 12 -23.09 -32.36 -12.95
N GLY A 13 -24.08 -33.07 -13.47
CA GLY A 13 -23.83 -34.23 -14.32
C GLY A 13 -23.40 -33.71 -15.68
N GLY A 14 -22.09 -33.68 -15.95
CA GLY A 14 -21.56 -33.21 -17.22
C GLY A 14 -20.04 -33.06 -17.18
N ASN A 15 -19.36 -33.75 -18.09
CA ASN A 15 -17.92 -33.83 -18.24
C ASN A 15 -17.34 -32.50 -18.74
N GLU A 16 -17.07 -31.55 -17.85
CA GLU A 16 -16.25 -30.37 -18.15
C GLU A 16 -15.22 -30.16 -17.03
N ARG A 17 -13.93 -30.22 -17.41
CA ARG A 17 -12.83 -29.75 -16.54
C ARG A 17 -13.00 -28.25 -16.34
N LEU A 18 -13.72 -27.88 -15.27
CA LEU A 18 -13.88 -26.49 -14.82
C LEU A 18 -12.51 -25.90 -14.49
N ASP A 19 -12.09 -24.93 -15.30
CA ASP A 19 -10.84 -24.20 -15.18
C ASP A 19 -10.75 -23.47 -13.83
N SER A 20 -9.80 -23.89 -13.00
CA SER A 20 -9.61 -23.39 -11.63
C SER A 20 -9.33 -21.89 -11.56
N ALA A 21 -8.91 -21.26 -12.67
CA ALA A 21 -8.72 -19.82 -12.76
C ALA A 21 -10.06 -19.05 -12.84
N ARG A 22 -11.06 -19.59 -13.55
CA ARG A 22 -12.39 -18.97 -13.67
C ARG A 22 -13.13 -18.98 -12.34
N LEU A 23 -13.02 -20.07 -11.58
CA LEU A 23 -13.62 -20.20 -10.25
C LEU A 23 -12.98 -19.24 -9.22
N ARG A 24 -11.66 -19.00 -9.30
CA ARG A 24 -10.97 -18.02 -8.45
C ARG A 24 -11.36 -16.58 -8.77
N ASN A 25 -11.45 -16.24 -10.06
CA ASN A 25 -11.86 -14.90 -10.49
C ASN A 25 -13.33 -14.60 -10.15
N ALA A 26 -14.21 -15.59 -10.26
CA ALA A 26 -15.61 -15.46 -9.83
C ALA A 26 -15.72 -15.28 -8.29
N ALA A 27 -14.90 -16.00 -7.51
CA ALA A 27 -14.86 -15.83 -6.07
C ALA A 27 -14.36 -14.44 -5.65
N LEU A 28 -13.32 -13.92 -6.32
CA LEU A 28 -12.77 -12.58 -6.07
C LEU A 28 -13.74 -11.47 -6.46
N LYS A 29 -14.42 -11.57 -7.61
CA LYS A 29 -15.51 -10.63 -7.97
C LYS A 29 -16.64 -10.65 -6.95
N SER A 30 -17.06 -11.83 -6.50
CA SER A 30 -18.12 -11.92 -5.48
C SER A 30 -17.66 -11.36 -4.12
N LEU A 31 -16.36 -11.39 -3.80
CA LEU A 31 -15.82 -10.79 -2.58
C LEU A 31 -15.70 -9.27 -2.70
N ALA A 32 -15.40 -8.75 -3.90
CA ALA A 32 -15.40 -7.32 -4.20
C ALA A 32 -16.82 -6.74 -4.14
N GLU A 33 -17.78 -7.38 -4.80
CA GLU A 33 -19.21 -7.00 -4.76
C GLU A 33 -19.78 -7.12 -3.34
N ARG A 34 -19.41 -8.16 -2.59
CA ARG A 34 -19.78 -8.28 -1.16
C ARG A 34 -19.14 -7.19 -0.31
N ARG A 35 -17.90 -6.78 -0.60
CA ARG A 35 -17.25 -5.64 0.08
C ARG A 35 -17.93 -4.32 -0.22
N GLU A 36 -18.32 -4.09 -1.47
CA GLU A 36 -19.04 -2.90 -1.89
C GLU A 36 -20.43 -2.85 -1.26
N SER A 37 -21.16 -3.97 -1.27
CA SER A 37 -22.47 -4.10 -0.61
C SER A 37 -22.38 -3.98 0.92
N ALA A 38 -21.31 -4.47 1.55
CA ALA A 38 -21.05 -4.27 2.98
C ALA A 38 -20.66 -2.82 3.30
N HIS A 39 -19.97 -2.13 2.39
CA HIS A 39 -19.62 -0.73 2.53
C HIS A 39 -20.87 0.16 2.46
N PHE A 40 -21.73 -0.07 1.47
CA PHE A 40 -23.02 0.62 1.33
C PHE A 40 -24.04 0.21 2.41
N GLY A 41 -24.05 -1.05 2.83
CA GLY A 41 -24.89 -1.56 3.91
C GLY A 41 -24.49 -0.96 5.27
N GLY A 42 -23.19 -0.88 5.56
CA GLY A 42 -22.66 -0.21 6.75
C GLY A 42 -22.95 1.29 6.78
N MET A 43 -22.90 1.96 5.62
CA MET A 43 -23.31 3.36 5.50
C MET A 43 -24.81 3.58 5.74
N ARG A 44 -25.68 2.66 5.26
CA ARG A 44 -27.13 2.70 5.55
C ARG A 44 -27.43 2.42 7.02
N GLU A 45 -26.78 1.45 7.64
CA GLU A 45 -26.96 1.16 9.07
C GLU A 45 -26.43 2.28 9.97
N ALA A 46 -25.28 2.88 9.62
CA ALA A 46 -24.74 4.04 10.35
C ALA A 46 -25.68 5.26 10.23
N GLY A 47 -26.24 5.52 9.05
CA GLY A 47 -27.25 6.54 8.83
C GLY A 47 -28.55 6.28 9.62
N GLN A 48 -29.01 5.03 9.68
CA GLN A 48 -30.20 4.65 10.44
C GLN A 48 -30.00 4.73 11.95
N ARG A 49 -28.83 4.32 12.48
CA ARG A 49 -28.48 4.45 13.92
C ARG A 49 -28.32 5.91 14.34
N ALA A 50 -27.72 6.75 13.50
CA ALA A 50 -27.64 8.19 13.73
C ALA A 50 -29.04 8.85 13.74
N SER A 51 -29.95 8.40 12.85
CA SER A 51 -31.33 8.89 12.84
C SER A 51 -32.14 8.46 14.07
N ALA A 52 -31.89 7.25 14.59
CA ALA A 52 -32.55 6.72 15.79
C ALA A 52 -32.09 7.44 17.09
N GLN A 53 -30.82 7.89 17.15
CA GLN A 53 -30.30 8.67 18.29
C GLN A 53 -30.76 10.14 18.29
N CYS A 54 -31.13 10.70 17.13
CA CYS A 54 -31.68 12.06 17.04
C CYS A 54 -33.18 12.16 17.41
N GLY A 55 -33.88 11.04 17.67
CA GLY A 55 -35.32 11.01 17.96
C GLY A 55 -35.79 11.74 19.24
N GLY A 56 -34.88 12.35 20.00
CA GLY A 56 -35.20 13.06 21.25
C GLY A 56 -34.68 14.50 21.37
N MET A 57 -33.98 15.06 20.36
CA MET A 57 -33.36 16.38 20.49
C MET A 57 -34.12 17.45 19.71
N ARG A 58 -34.69 18.42 20.42
CA ARG A 58 -35.56 19.50 19.90
C ARG A 58 -34.85 20.54 19.01
N ASN A 59 -33.62 20.29 18.55
CA ASN A 59 -32.86 21.27 17.79
C ASN A 59 -32.20 20.63 16.56
N GLN A 60 -32.83 20.83 15.39
CA GLN A 60 -32.40 20.25 14.10
C GLN A 60 -30.96 20.62 13.71
N ALA A 61 -30.46 21.78 14.15
CA ALA A 61 -29.09 22.22 13.87
C ALA A 61 -28.01 21.32 14.51
N ALA A 62 -28.28 20.74 15.69
CA ALA A 62 -27.32 19.88 16.38
C ALA A 62 -27.17 18.50 15.71
N CYS A 63 -28.27 17.96 15.15
CA CYS A 63 -28.25 16.68 14.44
C CYS A 63 -27.48 16.78 13.10
N VAL A 64 -27.61 17.91 12.36
CA VAL A 64 -26.85 18.14 11.12
C VAL A 64 -25.35 18.29 11.40
N CYS A 65 -24.97 18.88 12.53
CA CYS A 65 -23.58 19.04 12.94
C CYS A 65 -22.94 17.69 13.33
N ALA A 66 -23.64 16.86 14.11
CA ALA A 66 -23.13 15.55 14.56
C ALA A 66 -22.98 14.54 13.41
N VAL A 67 -23.91 14.51 12.45
CA VAL A 67 -23.81 13.65 11.26
C VAL A 67 -22.71 14.11 10.32
N ARG A 68 -22.49 15.43 10.17
CA ARG A 68 -21.34 15.97 9.45
C ARG A 68 -20.02 15.62 10.13
N TYR A 69 -19.92 15.75 11.45
CA TYR A 69 -18.71 15.39 12.20
C TYR A 69 -18.38 13.90 12.10
N ALA A 70 -19.37 13.02 12.26
CA ALA A 70 -19.16 11.59 12.14
C ALA A 70 -18.80 11.15 10.71
N CYS A 71 -19.35 11.81 9.68
CA CYS A 71 -19.01 11.56 8.29
C CYS A 71 -17.60 12.07 7.96
N VAL A 72 -17.22 13.26 8.44
CA VAL A 72 -15.85 13.79 8.29
C VAL A 72 -14.84 12.90 9.00
N LEU A 73 -15.10 12.50 10.26
CA LEU A 73 -14.24 11.55 10.99
C LEU A 73 -14.18 10.16 10.32
N ALA A 74 -15.27 9.66 9.74
CA ALA A 74 -15.26 8.38 9.02
C ALA A 74 -14.52 8.46 7.67
N ILE A 75 -14.55 9.62 7.01
CA ILE A 75 -13.76 9.92 5.81
C ILE A 75 -12.28 10.10 6.19
N GLU A 76 -11.99 10.70 7.35
CA GLU A 76 -10.63 10.90 7.88
C GLU A 76 -10.02 9.58 8.41
N MET A 77 -10.87 8.66 8.88
CA MET A 77 -10.52 7.28 9.22
C MET A 77 -10.45 6.33 8.01
N ALA A 78 -10.87 6.78 6.82
CA ALA A 78 -10.62 6.13 5.54
C ALA A 78 -9.39 6.80 4.91
N SER A 79 -8.15 6.43 5.22
CA SER A 79 -7.61 5.13 4.86
C SER A 79 -6.15 5.09 5.31
N LYS A 80 -5.86 4.48 6.46
CA LYS A 80 -4.49 4.10 6.85
C LYS A 80 -4.06 2.90 5.99
N ARG A 81 -3.52 3.14 4.80
CA ARG A 81 -3.11 2.10 3.85
C ARG A 81 -1.61 2.19 3.54
N ALA A 82 -0.82 1.48 4.34
CA ALA A 82 0.51 1.04 3.91
C ALA A 82 0.36 -0.33 3.25
N LEU A 83 0.91 -0.50 2.06
CA LEU A 83 1.05 -1.80 1.40
C LEU A 83 2.53 -2.10 1.21
N VAL A 84 3.02 -3.17 1.81
CA VAL A 84 4.41 -3.64 1.63
C VAL A 84 4.34 -4.98 0.88
N ILE A 85 4.94 -5.04 -0.30
CA ILE A 85 4.83 -6.22 -1.18
C ILE A 85 6.05 -7.12 -0.97
N LEU A 86 5.88 -8.18 -0.18
CA LEU A 86 6.94 -9.16 0.09
C LEU A 86 6.92 -10.29 -0.95
N ALA A 87 7.85 -10.26 -1.90
CA ALA A 87 8.06 -11.34 -2.85
C ALA A 87 9.06 -12.38 -2.32
N LYS A 88 9.01 -13.61 -2.85
CA LYS A 88 10.01 -14.64 -2.52
C LYS A 88 11.41 -14.17 -2.93
N GLY A 89 12.37 -14.26 -2.01
CA GLY A 89 13.75 -13.80 -2.22
C GLY A 89 13.94 -12.29 -2.04
N ALA A 90 12.98 -11.64 -1.37
CA ALA A 90 13.16 -10.28 -0.88
C ALA A 90 14.03 -10.26 0.39
N GLU A 91 14.80 -9.19 0.57
CA GLU A 91 15.58 -8.95 1.79
C GLU A 91 14.64 -8.58 2.94
N GLU A 92 14.52 -9.44 3.95
CA GLU A 92 13.52 -9.27 5.00
C GLU A 92 13.76 -8.01 5.84
N MET A 93 15.01 -7.63 6.08
CA MET A 93 15.29 -6.43 6.88
C MET A 93 14.85 -5.14 6.18
N GLU A 94 14.87 -5.10 4.84
CA GLU A 94 14.33 -4.00 4.03
C GLU A 94 12.80 -3.94 4.07
N THR A 95 12.14 -4.98 4.58
CA THR A 95 10.69 -5.05 4.80
C THR A 95 10.36 -4.73 6.25
N VAL A 96 11.01 -5.42 7.19
CA VAL A 96 10.70 -5.37 8.63
C VAL A 96 11.01 -3.99 9.20
N ILE A 97 12.12 -3.36 8.81
CA ILE A 97 12.51 -2.05 9.34
C ILE A 97 11.49 -0.97 8.94
N PRO A 98 11.14 -0.78 7.64
CA PRO A 98 10.08 0.17 7.28
C PRO A 98 8.76 -0.08 7.97
N VAL A 99 8.34 -1.35 8.08
CA VAL A 99 7.08 -1.70 8.76
C VAL A 99 7.11 -1.33 10.24
N ASP A 100 8.20 -1.63 10.95
CA ASP A 100 8.34 -1.31 12.39
C ASP A 100 8.39 0.20 12.62
N VAL A 101 9.22 0.91 11.86
CA VAL A 101 9.37 2.37 11.96
C VAL A 101 8.06 3.09 11.63
N MET A 102 7.39 2.69 10.54
CA MET A 102 6.05 3.21 10.24
C MET A 102 5.10 2.88 11.40
N ARG A 103 5.01 1.64 11.85
CA ARG A 103 4.12 1.28 12.97
C ARG A 103 4.34 2.17 14.22
N ARG A 104 5.58 2.51 14.55
CA ARG A 104 5.92 3.42 15.68
C ARG A 104 5.45 4.85 15.47
N ALA A 105 5.46 5.34 14.22
CA ALA A 105 5.00 6.68 13.89
C ALA A 105 3.47 6.86 14.07
N GLY A 106 2.69 5.77 14.10
CA GLY A 106 1.26 5.80 14.45
C GLY A 106 0.32 6.53 13.47
N GLY A 107 0.85 7.01 12.35
CA GLY A 107 0.18 7.92 11.43
C GLY A 107 -0.81 7.26 10.48
N PRO A 108 -1.50 8.07 9.65
CA PRO A 108 -2.01 7.58 8.38
C PRO A 108 -0.85 7.30 7.43
N TYR A 109 -0.96 6.20 6.69
CA TYR A 109 -0.03 5.82 5.62
C TYR A 109 -0.78 5.81 4.31
N ASP A 110 -0.16 6.35 3.27
CA ASP A 110 -0.57 6.11 1.90
C ASP A 110 0.68 5.85 1.05
N VAL A 111 1.21 4.64 1.20
CA VAL A 111 2.47 4.24 0.57
C VAL A 111 2.43 2.79 0.11
N VAL A 112 2.98 2.56 -1.08
CA VAL A 112 3.38 1.24 -1.55
C VAL A 112 4.88 1.11 -1.37
N VAL A 113 5.32 0.09 -0.63
CA VAL A 113 6.73 -0.18 -0.35
C VAL A 113 7.17 -1.45 -1.08
N LEU A 114 8.26 -1.35 -1.84
CA LEU A 114 8.91 -2.43 -2.58
C LEU A 114 10.30 -2.72 -2.00
N PRO A 115 10.44 -3.77 -1.16
CA PRO A 115 11.74 -4.26 -0.72
C PRO A 115 12.59 -4.75 -1.90
N GLY A 116 13.90 -4.85 -1.67
CA GLY A 116 14.85 -5.37 -2.64
C GLY A 116 15.03 -6.88 -2.57
N GLY A 117 16.28 -7.31 -2.63
CA GLY A 117 16.66 -8.69 -2.96
C GLY A 117 16.53 -8.97 -4.46
N ASN A 118 17.57 -9.53 -5.10
CA ASN A 118 17.60 -9.68 -6.56
C ASN A 118 16.42 -10.52 -7.09
N LEU A 119 16.17 -11.66 -6.45
CA LEU A 119 15.07 -12.54 -6.81
C LEU A 119 13.71 -11.94 -6.42
N GLY A 120 13.64 -11.27 -5.27
CA GLY A 120 12.44 -10.55 -4.84
C GLY A 120 12.03 -9.47 -5.84
N ALA A 121 12.95 -8.60 -6.21
CA ALA A 121 12.75 -7.54 -7.20
C ALA A 121 12.41 -8.08 -8.59
N GLN A 122 13.00 -9.21 -9.01
CA GLN A 122 12.61 -9.89 -10.25
C GLN A 122 11.16 -10.34 -10.21
N ASN A 123 10.75 -11.04 -9.14
CA ASN A 123 9.37 -11.48 -8.97
C ASN A 123 8.38 -10.30 -8.92
N LEU A 124 8.77 -9.16 -8.33
CA LEU A 124 7.99 -7.93 -8.37
C LEU A 124 7.88 -7.36 -9.78
N SER A 125 8.97 -7.37 -10.55
CA SER A 125 9.03 -6.89 -11.94
C SER A 125 8.16 -7.72 -12.90
N GLU A 126 8.08 -9.03 -12.66
CA GLU A 126 7.32 -9.96 -13.51
C GLU A 126 5.82 -10.05 -13.14
N SER A 127 5.41 -9.46 -12.01
CA SER A 127 4.05 -9.55 -11.50
C SER A 127 3.11 -8.51 -12.10
N ALA A 128 2.09 -8.97 -12.85
CA ALA A 128 1.02 -8.12 -13.37
C ALA A 128 0.20 -7.45 -12.25
N ALA A 129 -0.01 -8.13 -11.12
CA ALA A 129 -0.71 -7.55 -9.98
C ALA A 129 0.07 -6.38 -9.36
N VAL A 130 1.41 -6.48 -9.32
CA VAL A 130 2.26 -5.37 -8.86
C VAL A 130 2.17 -4.19 -9.83
N LYS A 131 2.12 -4.46 -11.15
CA LYS A 131 1.92 -3.41 -12.17
C LYS A 131 0.64 -2.61 -11.91
N GLU A 132 -0.48 -3.30 -11.71
CA GLU A 132 -1.78 -2.68 -11.46
C GLU A 132 -1.75 -1.82 -10.19
N ILE A 133 -1.22 -2.35 -9.09
CA ILE A 133 -1.09 -1.65 -7.82
C ILE A 133 -0.25 -0.37 -7.96
N LEU A 134 0.90 -0.45 -8.63
CA LEU A 134 1.79 0.69 -8.80
C LEU A 134 1.16 1.75 -9.71
N LYS A 135 0.49 1.34 -10.79
CA LYS A 135 -0.21 2.27 -11.68
C LYS A 135 -1.37 2.95 -10.98
N GLU A 136 -2.15 2.23 -10.18
CA GLU A 136 -3.19 2.82 -9.34
C GLU A 136 -2.61 3.84 -8.36
N GLN A 137 -1.50 3.50 -7.69
CA GLN A 137 -0.84 4.39 -6.72
C GLN A 137 -0.26 5.65 -7.39
N GLU A 138 0.36 5.50 -8.57
CA GLU A 138 0.86 6.62 -9.38
C GLU A 138 -0.29 7.54 -9.83
N ASN A 139 -1.38 6.97 -10.36
CA ASN A 139 -2.54 7.71 -10.83
C ASN A 139 -3.24 8.52 -9.73
N ARG A 140 -3.31 7.97 -8.51
CA ARG A 140 -3.87 8.68 -7.35
C ARG A 140 -2.86 9.58 -6.64
N LYS A 141 -1.65 9.74 -7.18
CA LYS A 141 -0.58 10.58 -6.61
C LYS A 141 -0.19 10.15 -5.19
N GLY A 142 -0.23 8.85 -4.91
CA GLY A 142 0.24 8.28 -3.66
C GLY A 142 1.75 8.04 -3.68
N LEU A 143 2.36 7.89 -2.50
CA LEU A 143 3.79 7.67 -2.37
C LEU A 143 4.15 6.24 -2.83
N ILE A 144 5.24 6.11 -3.58
CA ILE A 144 5.85 4.83 -3.95
C ILE A 144 7.28 4.84 -3.42
N ALA A 145 7.61 3.86 -2.59
CA ALA A 145 8.90 3.75 -1.94
C ALA A 145 9.56 2.41 -2.32
N ALA A 146 10.80 2.42 -2.81
CA ALA A 146 11.50 1.20 -3.22
C ALA A 146 12.97 1.21 -2.80
N ILE A 147 13.52 0.08 -2.37
CA ILE A 147 14.89 0.01 -1.83
C ILE A 147 15.72 -1.07 -2.51
N CYS A 148 17.03 -0.85 -2.59
CA CYS A 148 18.01 -1.82 -3.08
C CYS A 148 17.81 -2.19 -4.56
N ALA A 149 17.39 -3.42 -4.86
CA ALA A 149 17.01 -3.85 -6.19
C ALA A 149 15.52 -3.58 -6.51
N GLY A 150 14.71 -3.28 -5.50
CA GLY A 150 13.27 -3.00 -5.61
C GLY A 150 12.92 -1.91 -6.64
N PRO A 151 13.69 -0.82 -6.80
CA PRO A 151 13.43 0.19 -7.81
C PRO A 151 13.42 -0.36 -9.24
N THR A 152 14.08 -1.49 -9.53
CA THR A 152 14.06 -2.09 -10.87
C THR A 152 12.67 -2.60 -11.28
N ALA A 153 11.77 -2.84 -10.32
CA ALA A 153 10.36 -3.10 -10.60
C ALA A 153 9.61 -1.84 -11.07
N LEU A 154 10.05 -0.63 -10.67
CA LEU A 154 9.49 0.62 -11.20
C LEU A 154 9.80 0.77 -12.69
N LEU A 155 11.04 0.44 -13.10
CA LEU A 155 11.43 0.41 -14.50
C LEU A 155 10.58 -0.58 -15.29
N ALA A 156 10.43 -1.83 -14.81
CA ALA A 156 9.66 -2.86 -15.48
C ALA A 156 8.17 -2.50 -15.68
N HIS A 157 7.62 -1.70 -14.76
CA HIS A 157 6.22 -1.27 -14.78
C HIS A 157 6.02 0.16 -15.28
N GLU A 158 7.07 0.80 -15.80
CA GLU A 158 7.06 2.15 -16.38
C GLU A 158 6.54 3.22 -15.40
N ILE A 159 7.02 3.17 -14.15
CA ILE A 159 6.57 4.05 -13.06
C ILE A 159 7.59 5.18 -12.84
N GLY A 160 7.13 6.43 -12.76
CA GLY A 160 7.96 7.56 -12.38
C GLY A 160 9.07 7.91 -13.37
N PHE A 161 8.87 7.69 -14.66
CA PHE A 161 9.85 8.07 -15.67
C PHE A 161 10.17 9.58 -15.60
N GLY A 162 11.45 9.90 -15.71
CA GLY A 162 12.01 11.24 -15.51
C GLY A 162 12.48 11.50 -14.07
N SER A 163 12.07 10.69 -13.09
CA SER A 163 12.48 10.89 -11.70
C SER A 163 13.96 10.64 -11.46
N LYS A 164 14.50 11.33 -10.47
CA LYS A 164 15.81 11.04 -9.88
C LYS A 164 15.69 9.90 -8.87
N VAL A 165 16.51 8.87 -9.03
CA VAL A 165 16.43 7.62 -8.26
C VAL A 165 17.81 7.14 -7.81
N THR A 166 17.83 6.32 -6.77
CA THR A 166 19.02 5.56 -6.35
C THR A 166 18.68 4.09 -6.21
N THR A 167 19.70 3.24 -6.29
CA THR A 167 19.56 1.78 -6.10
C THR A 167 20.76 1.23 -5.33
N HIS A 168 20.71 -0.07 -5.06
CA HIS A 168 21.94 -0.80 -4.76
C HIS A 168 22.94 -0.62 -5.91
N PRO A 169 24.25 -0.44 -5.65
CA PRO A 169 25.25 -0.25 -6.71
C PRO A 169 25.16 -1.32 -7.81
N LEU A 170 24.95 -2.58 -7.44
CA LEU A 170 24.84 -3.70 -8.39
C LEU A 170 23.55 -3.70 -9.23
N ALA A 171 22.54 -2.92 -8.85
CA ALA A 171 21.28 -2.78 -9.59
C ALA A 171 21.28 -1.55 -10.51
N LYS A 172 22.31 -0.70 -10.45
CA LYS A 172 22.42 0.55 -11.21
C LYS A 172 22.27 0.33 -12.71
N ASP A 173 23.04 -0.60 -13.27
CA ASP A 173 23.06 -0.84 -14.71
C ASP A 173 21.70 -1.32 -15.22
N LYS A 174 21.02 -2.17 -14.45
CA LYS A 174 19.66 -2.63 -14.76
C LYS A 174 18.67 -1.47 -14.71
N MET A 175 18.73 -0.63 -13.67
CA MET A 175 17.80 0.50 -13.47
C MET A 175 17.98 1.59 -14.54
N MET A 176 19.21 1.81 -15.00
CA MET A 176 19.54 2.88 -15.95
C MET A 176 19.40 2.46 -17.42
N ASN A 177 18.99 1.22 -17.68
CA ASN A 177 18.71 0.76 -19.03
C ASN A 177 17.58 1.61 -19.66
N GLY A 178 17.80 2.12 -20.87
CA GLY A 178 16.83 2.98 -21.58
C GLY A 178 16.80 4.45 -21.15
N SER A 179 17.65 4.89 -20.21
CA SER A 179 17.77 6.29 -19.78
C SER A 179 16.45 6.93 -19.32
N HIS A 180 15.56 6.14 -18.70
CA HIS A 180 14.26 6.60 -18.22
C HIS A 180 14.31 7.38 -16.89
N TYR A 181 15.43 7.34 -16.18
CA TYR A 181 15.62 7.96 -14.87
C TYR A 181 16.95 8.71 -14.79
N SER A 182 17.09 9.61 -13.82
CA SER A 182 18.38 10.21 -13.45
C SER A 182 18.96 9.51 -12.22
N TYR A 183 20.22 9.09 -12.27
CA TYR A 183 20.82 8.33 -11.16
C TYR A 183 21.37 9.23 -10.05
N SER A 184 21.25 8.79 -8.80
CA SER A 184 21.81 9.42 -7.61
C SER A 184 22.61 8.43 -6.77
N GLU A 185 23.70 8.91 -6.16
CA GLU A 185 24.47 8.12 -5.19
C GLU A 185 24.07 8.37 -3.74
N ASN A 186 23.09 9.26 -3.51
CA ASN A 186 22.53 9.53 -2.18
C ASN A 186 22.00 8.25 -1.53
N ARG A 187 22.17 8.13 -0.21
CA ARG A 187 21.70 6.96 0.56
C ARG A 187 20.18 6.78 0.48
N VAL A 188 19.46 7.89 0.44
CA VAL A 188 18.02 7.99 0.17
C VAL A 188 17.84 9.12 -0.85
N GLU A 189 17.04 8.87 -1.89
CA GLU A 189 16.67 9.86 -2.88
C GLU A 189 15.14 9.96 -2.92
N LYS A 190 14.61 11.18 -2.77
CA LYS A 190 13.18 11.45 -2.90
C LYS A 190 12.98 12.50 -3.98
N ASP A 191 12.26 12.13 -5.02
CA ASP A 191 11.86 13.02 -6.10
C ASP A 191 10.33 12.98 -6.26
N GLY A 192 9.67 14.06 -5.84
CA GLY A 192 8.21 14.10 -5.75
C GLY A 192 7.64 12.98 -4.88
N LEU A 193 6.98 12.02 -5.53
CA LEU A 193 6.30 10.86 -4.94
C LEU A 193 7.06 9.54 -5.14
N ILE A 194 8.24 9.58 -5.75
CA ILE A 194 9.14 8.44 -5.88
C ILE A 194 10.22 8.56 -4.83
N LEU A 195 10.26 7.60 -3.90
CA LEU A 195 11.26 7.53 -2.84
C LEU A 195 12.09 6.25 -3.04
N THR A 196 13.40 6.40 -3.16
CA THR A 196 14.31 5.28 -3.37
C THR A 196 15.47 5.26 -2.38
N SER A 197 16.02 4.07 -2.12
CA SER A 197 17.17 3.90 -1.23
C SER A 197 18.05 2.73 -1.67
N ARG A 198 19.27 2.63 -1.11
CA ARG A 198 20.35 1.83 -1.70
C ARG A 198 20.46 0.39 -1.21
N GLY A 199 20.09 0.06 0.02
CA GLY A 199 20.33 -1.30 0.50
C GLY A 199 20.01 -1.53 1.97
N PRO A 200 20.39 -2.70 2.49
CA PRO A 200 20.11 -3.08 3.87
C PRO A 200 20.59 -2.03 4.88
N GLY A 201 21.81 -1.52 4.67
CA GLY A 201 22.44 -0.50 5.52
C GLY A 201 21.82 0.90 5.44
N THR A 202 20.88 1.15 4.54
CA THR A 202 20.12 2.43 4.43
C THR A 202 18.64 2.26 4.80
N SER A 203 18.23 1.08 5.28
CA SER A 203 16.82 0.77 5.55
C SER A 203 16.18 1.67 6.61
N PHE A 204 16.93 2.07 7.65
CA PHE A 204 16.43 2.98 8.68
C PHE A 204 16.23 4.39 8.14
N GLU A 205 17.18 4.93 7.38
CA GLU A 205 17.05 6.24 6.74
C GLU A 205 15.88 6.24 5.74
N PHE A 206 15.75 5.16 4.96
CA PHE A 206 14.62 4.96 4.04
C PHE A 206 13.28 4.98 4.79
N ALA A 207 13.18 4.22 5.88
CA ALA A 207 11.97 4.14 6.68
C ALA A 207 11.60 5.49 7.33
N LEU A 208 12.60 6.20 7.87
CA LEU A 208 12.42 7.53 8.45
C LEU A 208 12.02 8.56 7.38
N ALA A 209 12.56 8.48 6.17
CA ALA A 209 12.17 9.34 5.06
C ALA A 209 10.72 9.09 4.61
N ILE A 210 10.22 7.85 4.68
CA ILE A 210 8.79 7.54 4.46
C ILE A 210 7.94 8.20 5.55
N VAL A 211 8.33 8.07 6.82
CA VAL A 211 7.63 8.71 7.95
C VAL A 211 7.63 10.23 7.80
N GLU A 212 8.76 10.84 7.48
CA GLU A 212 8.87 12.27 7.25
C GLU A 212 7.94 12.74 6.13
N ALA A 213 7.88 11.99 5.02
CA ALA A 213 7.03 12.33 3.88
C ALA A 213 5.53 12.25 4.19
N LEU A 214 5.10 11.39 5.12
CA LEU A 214 3.70 11.12 5.42
C LEU A 214 3.19 11.79 6.70
N ASN A 215 4.06 11.93 7.69
CA ASN A 215 3.72 12.38 9.04
C ASN A 215 4.53 13.61 9.49
N GLY A 216 5.44 14.09 8.64
CA GLY A 216 6.27 15.27 8.90
C GLY A 216 7.54 14.96 9.68
N LYS A 217 8.48 15.90 9.61
CA LYS A 217 9.82 15.78 10.19
C LYS A 217 9.80 15.57 11.70
N GLU A 218 8.90 16.26 12.41
CA GLU A 218 8.78 16.14 13.87
C GLU A 218 8.50 14.70 14.31
N VAL A 219 7.56 14.02 13.64
CA VAL A 219 7.24 12.61 13.93
C VAL A 219 8.41 11.70 13.58
N ALA A 220 9.10 11.97 12.47
CA ALA A 220 10.29 11.21 12.11
C ALA A 220 11.41 11.34 13.16
N ASP A 221 11.66 12.54 13.68
CA ASP A 221 12.65 12.80 14.73
C ASP A 221 12.26 12.11 16.06
N GLN A 222 10.98 12.15 16.44
CA GLN A 222 10.45 11.46 17.62
C GLN A 222 10.61 9.94 17.51
N VAL A 223 10.38 9.37 16.32
CA VAL A 223 10.56 7.94 16.07
C VAL A 223 12.04 7.57 15.98
N LYS A 224 12.91 8.43 15.45
CA LYS A 224 14.36 8.22 15.35
C LYS A 224 15.02 8.16 16.74
N ALA A 225 14.66 9.07 17.65
CA ALA A 225 15.33 9.23 18.94
C ALA A 225 15.49 7.92 19.76
N PRO A 226 14.45 7.08 19.96
CA PRO A 226 14.58 5.83 20.72
C PRO A 226 15.24 4.68 19.95
N LEU A 227 15.61 4.84 18.66
CA LEU A 227 16.21 3.78 17.85
C LEU A 227 17.73 3.65 18.03
N VAL A 228 18.37 4.58 18.75
CA VAL A 228 19.81 4.57 19.04
C VAL A 228 20.64 4.44 17.75
N LEU A 229 20.20 5.14 16.70
CA LEU A 229 20.92 5.22 15.43
C LEU A 229 22.12 6.16 15.58
N LYS A 230 23.17 5.90 14.80
CA LYS A 230 24.29 6.82 14.67
C LYS A 230 23.83 8.08 13.92
N ASP A 231 24.25 9.25 14.40
CA ASP A 231 24.04 10.53 13.72
C ASP A 231 24.93 10.71 12.49
#